data_AF-A0A2S3XBE0-F1
#
_entry.id   AF-A0A2S3XBE0-F1
#
_cell.length_a   1.000
_cell.length_b   1.000
_cell.length_c   1.000
_cell.angle_alpha   90.00
_cell.angle_beta   90.00
_cell.angle_gamma   90.00
#
_symmetry.space_group_name_H-M   'P 1'
#
loop_
_entity.id
_entity.type
_entity.pdbx_description
1 polymer ?
#
loop_
_entity_poly.entity_id
_entity_poly.type
_entity_poly.pdbx_seq_one_letter_code
_entity_poly.pdbx_strand_id
1 'polypeptide(L)'
;MQRHTYCWQQILLHWVSALVIVWALVSGFYVTGFVVEPATAQWVGFVNVGLTTLFIPVFLLRWFMRYLKARPSALSENALVRRIAHVFHEGIYWLIALVLTSGVLMMDRAIDVFGWFAIAPLLTDPFWLSAWLTVHVAANVALALAVALHVAAVAMHEFAGRSVLRRMLP
;
A
#
# COMPACT_ATOMS: atom_id res chain seq x y z
N MET A 1 -3.56 33.39 -1.20
CA MET A 1 -3.76 32.37 -0.16
C MET A 1 -2.92 31.14 -0.50
N GLN A 2 -1.77 30.95 0.15
CA GLN A 2 -0.95 29.76 -0.06
C GLN A 2 -1.68 28.55 0.54
N ARG A 3 -2.13 27.62 -0.32
CA ARG A 3 -2.77 26.38 0.12
C ARG A 3 -1.70 25.47 0.72
N HIS A 4 -1.51 25.56 2.03
CA HIS A 4 -0.54 24.75 2.78
C HIS A 4 -0.99 23.30 3.03
N THR A 5 -2.22 22.95 2.65
CA THR A 5 -2.86 21.64 2.85
C THR A 5 -3.11 20.93 1.53
N TYR A 6 -3.05 19.59 1.54
CA TYR A 6 -3.39 18.78 0.37
C TYR A 6 -4.88 18.94 0.03
N CYS A 7 -5.25 18.70 -1.24
CA CYS A 7 -6.67 18.68 -1.59
C CYS A 7 -7.38 17.55 -0.82
N TRP A 8 -8.61 17.76 -0.37
CA TRP A 8 -9.38 16.75 0.39
C TRP A 8 -9.45 15.38 -0.32
N GLN A 9 -9.47 15.36 -1.66
CA GLN A 9 -9.43 14.10 -2.42
C GLN A 9 -8.11 13.33 -2.21
N GLN A 10 -6.98 14.04 -2.12
CA GLN A 10 -5.67 13.41 -1.89
C GLN A 10 -5.56 12.89 -0.45
N ILE A 11 -6.15 13.61 0.50
CA ILE A 11 -6.24 13.20 1.90
C ILE A 11 -7.09 11.92 2.02
N LEU A 12 -8.30 11.93 1.43
CA LEU A 12 -9.18 10.77 1.44
C LEU A 12 -8.52 9.55 0.79
N LEU A 13 -7.97 9.70 -0.41
CA LEU A 13 -7.28 8.61 -1.11
C LEU A 13 -6.07 8.08 -0.32
N HIS A 14 -5.35 8.96 0.37
CA HIS A 14 -4.24 8.55 1.22
C HIS A 14 -4.71 7.70 2.40
N TRP A 15 -5.72 8.15 3.16
CA TRP A 15 -6.22 7.42 4.32
C TRP A 15 -6.91 6.11 3.95
N VAL A 16 -7.70 6.08 2.87
CA VAL A 16 -8.28 4.83 2.34
C VAL A 16 -7.17 3.86 1.96
N SER A 17 -6.13 4.33 1.27
CA SER A 17 -4.98 3.47 0.95
C SER A 17 -4.26 2.97 2.20
N ALA A 18 -4.03 3.85 3.18
CA ALA A 18 -3.33 3.49 4.40
C ALA A 18 -4.10 2.40 5.17
N LEU A 19 -5.42 2.54 5.29
CA LEU A 19 -6.28 1.54 5.93
C LEU A 19 -6.19 0.18 5.23
N VAL A 20 -6.34 0.16 3.90
CA VAL A 20 -6.27 -1.09 3.12
C VAL A 20 -4.89 -1.75 3.21
N ILE A 21 -3.82 -0.96 3.08
CA ILE A 21 -2.43 -1.48 3.15
C ILE A 21 -2.14 -2.04 4.54
N VAL A 22 -2.52 -1.32 5.60
CA VAL A 22 -2.31 -1.79 6.98
C VAL A 22 -3.11 -3.06 7.23
N TRP A 23 -4.38 -3.11 6.82
CA TRP A 23 -5.20 -4.32 6.92
C TRP A 23 -4.53 -5.50 6.19
N ALA A 24 -4.15 -5.33 4.92
CA ALA A 24 -3.59 -6.40 4.11
C ALA A 24 -2.28 -6.93 4.68
N LEU A 25 -1.39 -6.05 5.15
CA LEU A 25 -0.13 -6.44 5.78
C LEU A 25 -0.38 -7.16 7.11
N VAL A 26 -1.17 -6.57 8.01
CA VAL A 26 -1.41 -7.15 9.35
C VAL A 26 -2.08 -8.51 9.24
N SER A 27 -3.15 -8.61 8.46
CA SER A 27 -3.90 -9.86 8.30
C SER A 27 -3.09 -10.91 7.52
N GLY A 28 -2.30 -10.50 6.52
CA GLY A 28 -1.39 -11.39 5.79
C GLY A 28 -0.34 -11.99 6.72
N PHE A 29 0.39 -11.14 7.46
CA PHE A 29 1.40 -11.61 8.42
C PHE A 29 0.80 -12.40 9.58
N TYR A 30 -0.41 -12.08 10.01
CA TYR A 30 -1.12 -12.81 11.05
C TYR A 30 -1.36 -14.27 10.63
N VAL A 31 -1.92 -14.50 9.44
CA VAL A 31 -2.20 -15.86 8.94
C VAL A 31 -0.93 -16.64 8.63
N THR A 32 0.15 -15.97 8.21
CA THR A 32 1.43 -16.66 7.95
C THR A 32 2.28 -16.90 9.20
N GLY A 33 2.17 -16.05 10.22
CA GLY A 33 3.05 -16.04 11.39
C GLY A 33 2.49 -16.79 12.60
N PHE A 34 1.18 -17.04 12.64
CA PHE A 34 0.51 -17.69 13.77
C PHE A 34 -0.23 -18.94 13.32
N VAL A 35 -0.43 -19.87 14.28
CA VAL A 35 -1.32 -21.02 14.07
C VAL A 35 -2.76 -20.53 14.14
N VAL A 36 -3.41 -20.43 12.99
CA VAL A 36 -4.79 -20.00 12.83
C VAL A 36 -5.66 -21.13 12.32
N GLU A 37 -6.94 -21.12 12.70
CA GLU A 37 -7.92 -22.07 12.20
C GLU A 37 -8.06 -21.96 10.66
N PRO A 38 -8.17 -23.07 9.92
CA PRO A 38 -8.31 -23.05 8.47
C PRO A 38 -9.44 -22.16 7.94
N ALA A 39 -10.58 -22.14 8.63
CA ALA A 39 -11.72 -21.28 8.27
C ALA A 39 -11.36 -19.78 8.34
N THR A 40 -10.64 -19.38 9.39
CA THR A 40 -10.15 -18.01 9.56
C THR A 40 -9.13 -17.65 8.47
N ALA A 41 -8.17 -18.53 8.18
CA ALA A 41 -7.18 -18.31 7.14
C ALA A 41 -7.82 -18.14 5.74
N GLN A 42 -8.82 -18.97 5.42
CA GLN A 42 -9.57 -18.87 4.17
C GLN A 42 -10.37 -17.56 4.09
N TRP A 43 -11.05 -17.18 5.17
CA TRP A 43 -11.82 -15.93 5.22
C TRP A 43 -10.91 -14.70 5.07
N VAL A 44 -9.78 -14.66 5.77
CA VAL A 44 -8.78 -13.58 5.62
C VAL A 44 -8.25 -13.53 4.20
N GLY A 45 -7.93 -14.68 3.61
CA GLY A 45 -7.48 -14.76 2.22
C GLY A 45 -8.51 -14.21 1.24
N PHE A 46 -9.78 -14.59 1.40
CA PHE A 46 -10.89 -14.09 0.60
C PHE A 46 -11.05 -12.57 0.72
N VAL A 47 -11.09 -12.04 1.94
CA VAL A 47 -11.20 -10.59 2.18
C VAL A 47 -9.99 -9.85 1.61
N ASN A 48 -8.78 -10.35 1.83
CA ASN A 48 -7.56 -9.69 1.34
C ASN A 48 -7.53 -9.65 -0.18
N VAL A 49 -7.78 -10.77 -0.85
CA VAL A 49 -7.75 -10.83 -2.32
C VAL A 49 -8.84 -9.93 -2.91
N GLY A 50 -10.07 -9.99 -2.41
CA GLY A 50 -11.16 -9.13 -2.87
C GLY A 50 -10.89 -7.64 -2.63
N LEU A 51 -10.47 -7.28 -1.41
CA LEU A 51 -10.19 -5.90 -1.03
C LEU A 51 -9.01 -5.31 -1.80
N THR A 52 -7.91 -6.05 -1.94
CA THR A 52 -6.72 -5.57 -2.67
C THR A 52 -6.99 -5.46 -4.17
N THR A 53 -7.82 -6.34 -4.74
CA THR A 53 -8.25 -6.23 -6.15
C THR A 53 -9.06 -4.96 -6.38
N LEU A 54 -10.03 -4.65 -5.52
CA LEU A 54 -10.78 -3.39 -5.57
C LEU A 54 -9.90 -2.16 -5.30
N PHE A 55 -8.80 -2.33 -4.58
CA PHE A 55 -7.86 -1.27 -4.29
C PHE A 55 -6.96 -0.91 -5.48
N ILE A 56 -6.70 -1.83 -6.43
CA ILE A 56 -5.90 -1.56 -7.63
C ILE A 56 -6.34 -0.27 -8.37
N PRO A 57 -7.61 -0.09 -8.77
CA PRO A 57 -8.04 1.14 -9.45
C PRO A 57 -7.93 2.38 -8.57
N VAL A 58 -8.15 2.26 -7.26
CA VAL A 58 -7.99 3.38 -6.30
C VAL A 58 -6.52 3.81 -6.22
N PHE A 59 -5.61 2.83 -6.20
CA PHE A 59 -4.17 3.07 -6.21
C PHE A 59 -3.71 3.72 -7.52
N LEU A 60 -4.20 3.25 -8.66
CA LEU A 60 -3.92 3.86 -9.97
C LEU A 60 -4.44 5.30 -10.04
N LEU A 61 -5.65 5.57 -9.53
CA LEU A 61 -6.18 6.93 -9.45
C LEU A 61 -5.30 7.82 -8.55
N ARG A 62 -4.86 7.30 -7.40
CA ARG A 62 -3.94 8.02 -6.50
C ARG A 62 -2.61 8.32 -7.19
N TRP A 63 -2.07 7.37 -7.94
CA TRP A 63 -0.86 7.57 -8.73
C TRP A 63 -1.08 8.63 -9.82
N PHE A 64 -2.17 8.55 -10.56
CA PHE A 64 -2.49 9.53 -11.59
C PHE A 64 -2.65 10.94 -11.00
N MET A 65 -3.42 11.09 -9.91
CA MET A 65 -3.63 12.37 -9.21
C MET A 65 -2.33 13.01 -8.71
N ARG A 66 -1.32 12.20 -8.40
CA ARG A 66 0.00 12.68 -8.04
C ARG A 66 0.72 13.37 -9.20
N TYR A 67 0.56 12.89 -10.44
CA TYR A 67 1.16 13.53 -11.61
C TYR A 67 0.42 14.81 -12.02
N LEU A 68 -0.90 14.87 -11.83
CA LEU A 68 -1.68 16.05 -12.22
C LEU A 68 -1.61 17.20 -11.21
N LYS A 69 -1.44 16.93 -9.92
CA LYS A 69 -1.48 17.97 -8.88
C LYS A 69 -0.08 18.32 -8.38
N ALA A 70 0.24 19.62 -8.42
CA ALA A 70 1.46 20.16 -7.84
C ALA A 70 1.54 19.81 -6.35
N ARG A 71 2.70 19.27 -5.92
CA ARG A 71 2.95 18.98 -4.50
C ARG A 71 3.10 20.30 -3.73
N PRO A 72 2.49 20.42 -2.54
CA PRO A 72 2.73 21.56 -1.65
C PRO A 72 4.23 21.73 -1.36
N SER A 73 4.67 22.96 -1.11
CA SER A 73 6.07 23.28 -0.81
C SER A 73 6.58 22.44 0.38
N ALA A 74 7.77 21.88 0.20
CA ALA A 74 8.38 20.97 1.16
C ALA A 74 8.71 21.68 2.48
N LEU A 75 8.58 20.96 3.60
CA LEU A 75 8.76 21.46 4.97
C LEU A 75 10.22 21.70 5.38
N SER A 76 11.18 21.14 4.65
CA SER A 76 12.60 21.25 5.00
C SER A 76 13.32 22.15 4.00
N GLU A 77 14.10 23.11 4.50
CA GLU A 77 14.99 23.93 3.69
C GLU A 77 16.19 23.11 3.17
N ASN A 78 16.51 21.98 3.82
CA ASN A 78 17.60 21.09 3.40
C ASN A 78 17.19 20.24 2.18
N ALA A 79 17.86 20.50 1.06
CA ALA A 79 17.61 19.81 -0.22
C ALA A 79 17.86 18.29 -0.16
N LEU A 80 18.79 17.84 0.68
CA LEU A 80 19.12 16.42 0.80
C LEU A 80 18.02 15.65 1.54
N VAL A 81 17.51 16.20 2.66
CA VAL A 81 16.38 15.61 3.42
C VAL A 81 15.13 15.52 2.54
N ARG A 82 14.86 16.57 1.75
CA ARG A 82 13.77 16.58 0.76
C ARG A 82 13.92 15.48 -0.30
N ARG A 83 15.12 15.30 -0.84
CA ARG A 83 15.39 14.30 -1.88
C ARG A 83 15.22 12.89 -1.34
N ILE A 84 15.73 12.61 -0.14
CA ILE A 84 15.55 11.32 0.54
C ILE A 84 14.07 11.03 0.77
N ALA A 85 13.32 11.97 1.35
CA ALA A 85 11.88 11.81 1.56
C ALA A 85 11.13 11.56 0.24
N HIS A 86 11.50 12.27 -0.84
CA HIS A 86 10.89 12.05 -2.15
C HIS A 86 11.16 10.64 -2.69
N VAL A 87 12.43 10.21 -2.68
CA VAL A 87 12.83 8.88 -3.17
C VAL A 87 12.18 7.77 -2.34
N PHE A 88 12.09 7.97 -1.02
CA PHE A 88 11.46 7.01 -0.13
C PHE A 88 9.96 6.84 -0.44
N HIS A 89 9.23 7.95 -0.62
CA HIS A 89 7.83 7.88 -1.01
C HIS A 89 7.66 7.23 -2.39
N GLU A 90 8.54 7.53 -3.35
CA GLU A 90 8.57 6.85 -4.66
C GLU A 90 8.73 5.34 -4.49
N GLY A 91 9.68 4.92 -3.65
CA GLY A 91 9.92 3.51 -3.33
C GLY A 91 8.68 2.83 -2.79
N ILE A 92 7.93 3.48 -1.89
CA ILE A 92 6.66 2.94 -1.37
C ILE A 92 5.65 2.75 -2.50
N TYR A 93 5.52 3.69 -3.45
CA TYR A 93 4.60 3.52 -4.59
C TYR A 93 4.99 2.30 -5.44
N TRP A 94 6.28 2.15 -5.78
CA TRP A 94 6.74 0.99 -6.55
C TRP A 94 6.58 -0.33 -5.79
N LEU A 95 6.81 -0.33 -4.48
CA LEU A 95 6.57 -1.51 -3.64
C LEU A 95 5.10 -1.90 -3.61
N ILE A 96 4.18 -0.94 -3.43
CA ILE A 96 2.74 -1.22 -3.48
C ILE A 96 2.36 -1.78 -4.85
N ALA A 97 2.86 -1.18 -5.93
CA ALA A 97 2.60 -1.66 -7.28
C ALA A 97 3.08 -3.11 -7.46
N LEU A 98 4.29 -3.42 -6.98
CA LEU A 98 4.86 -4.76 -7.03
C LEU A 98 4.06 -5.76 -6.20
N VAL A 99 3.61 -5.38 -5.00
CA VAL A 99 2.77 -6.24 -4.15
C VAL A 99 1.44 -6.53 -4.83
N LEU A 100 0.77 -5.52 -5.41
CA LEU A 100 -0.51 -5.71 -6.09
C LEU A 100 -0.37 -6.57 -7.35
N THR A 101 0.66 -6.35 -8.17
CA THR A 101 0.88 -7.15 -9.39
C THR A 101 1.28 -8.58 -9.06
N SER A 102 2.24 -8.78 -8.16
CA SER A 102 2.62 -10.12 -7.71
C SER A 102 1.47 -10.85 -7.04
N GLY A 103 0.60 -10.13 -6.31
CA GLY A 103 -0.58 -10.70 -5.66
C GLY A 103 -1.58 -11.27 -6.66
N VAL A 104 -1.79 -10.60 -7.80
CA VAL A 104 -2.63 -11.12 -8.89
C VAL A 104 -1.94 -12.27 -9.62
N LEU A 105 -0.64 -12.15 -9.88
CA LEU A 105 0.13 -13.14 -10.67
C LEU A 105 0.40 -14.45 -9.91
N MET A 106 0.43 -14.42 -8.58
CA MET A 106 0.62 -15.64 -7.77
C MET A 106 -0.66 -16.46 -7.57
N MET A 107 -1.82 -15.98 -8.02
CA MET A 107 -3.09 -16.67 -7.80
C MET A 107 -3.22 -17.89 -8.72
N ASP A 108 -3.36 -19.05 -8.11
CA ASP A 108 -3.58 -20.35 -8.76
C ASP A 108 -5.06 -20.63 -9.07
N ARG A 109 -5.95 -19.82 -8.52
CA ARG A 109 -7.41 -19.93 -8.64
C ARG A 109 -8.02 -18.61 -9.06
N ALA A 110 -9.30 -18.66 -9.43
CA ALA A 110 -10.06 -17.46 -9.75
C ALA A 110 -10.10 -16.50 -8.55
N ILE A 111 -9.79 -15.23 -8.81
CA ILE A 111 -9.88 -14.14 -7.85
C ILE A 111 -11.36 -13.73 -7.79
N ASP A 112 -12.06 -14.16 -6.75
CA ASP A 112 -13.43 -13.73 -6.48
C ASP A 112 -13.44 -12.40 -5.73
N VAL A 113 -14.11 -11.40 -6.30
CA VAL A 113 -14.26 -10.07 -5.72
C VAL A 113 -15.62 -9.97 -5.05
N PHE A 114 -15.72 -10.56 -3.85
CA PHE A 114 -16.92 -10.55 -3.01
C PHE A 114 -18.19 -11.05 -3.72
N GLY A 115 -18.07 -11.96 -4.69
CA GLY A 115 -19.18 -12.49 -5.47
C GLY A 115 -19.71 -11.56 -6.55
N TRP A 116 -19.10 -10.39 -6.78
CA TRP A 116 -19.52 -9.46 -7.83
C TRP A 116 -19.03 -9.90 -9.20
N PHE A 117 -17.78 -10.33 -9.27
CA PHE A 117 -17.15 -10.87 -10.47
C PHE A 117 -15.91 -11.67 -10.09
N ALA A 118 -15.51 -12.57 -10.98
CA ALA A 118 -14.31 -13.38 -10.82
C ALA A 118 -13.30 -13.08 -11.94
N ILE A 119 -12.03 -12.95 -11.58
CA ILE A 119 -10.92 -12.83 -12.54
C ILE A 119 -10.23 -14.19 -12.63
N ALA A 120 -10.14 -14.74 -13.84
CA ALA A 120 -9.43 -15.99 -14.08
C ALA A 120 -7.93 -15.84 -13.76
N PRO A 121 -7.26 -16.91 -13.29
CA PRO A 121 -5.82 -16.87 -13.05
C PRO A 121 -5.08 -16.52 -14.34
N LEU A 122 -4.16 -15.56 -14.26
CA LEU A 122 -3.38 -15.09 -15.41
C LEU A 122 -2.26 -16.06 -15.79
N LEU A 123 -1.80 -16.84 -14.82
CA LEU A 123 -0.73 -17.81 -14.94
C LEU A 123 -1.22 -19.16 -14.42
N THR A 124 -0.85 -20.23 -15.11
CA THR A 124 -1.19 -21.61 -14.72
C THR A 124 0.04 -22.48 -14.48
N ASP A 125 1.21 -22.00 -14.88
CA ASP A 125 2.47 -22.72 -14.73
C ASP A 125 2.94 -22.65 -13.26
N PRO A 126 3.11 -23.80 -12.58
CA PRO A 126 3.54 -23.85 -11.18
C PRO A 126 4.89 -23.16 -10.92
N PHE A 127 5.82 -23.18 -11.88
CA PHE A 127 7.10 -22.51 -11.74
C PHE A 127 6.91 -21.01 -11.56
N TRP A 128 6.12 -20.38 -12.43
CA TRP A 128 5.85 -18.95 -12.36
C TRP A 128 5.02 -18.58 -11.13
N LEU A 129 4.03 -19.40 -10.75
CA LEU A 129 3.24 -19.17 -9.54
C LEU A 129 4.12 -19.14 -8.28
N SER A 130 5.05 -20.09 -8.15
CA SER A 130 5.98 -20.13 -7.01
C SER A 130 6.97 -18.96 -6.99
N ALA A 131 7.45 -18.54 -8.16
CA ALA A 131 8.32 -17.38 -8.30
C ALA A 131 7.60 -16.09 -7.87
N TRP A 132 6.36 -15.88 -8.35
CA TRP A 132 5.56 -14.71 -7.98
C TRP A 132 5.15 -14.71 -6.51
N LEU A 133 4.85 -15.88 -5.92
CA LEU A 133 4.62 -15.99 -4.49
C LEU A 133 5.86 -15.54 -3.68
N THR A 134 7.05 -15.98 -4.09
CA THR A 134 8.30 -15.59 -3.43
C THR A 134 8.53 -14.08 -3.52
N VAL A 135 8.33 -13.50 -4.71
CA VAL A 135 8.39 -12.05 -4.93
C VAL A 135 7.35 -11.32 -4.09
N HIS A 136 6.13 -11.84 -4.01
CA HIS A 136 5.04 -11.24 -3.24
C HIS A 136 5.38 -11.18 -1.75
N VAL A 137 5.87 -12.28 -1.17
CA VAL A 137 6.29 -12.32 0.23
C VAL A 137 7.43 -11.35 0.49
N ALA A 138 8.47 -11.36 -0.35
CA ALA A 138 9.60 -10.43 -0.21
C ALA A 138 9.17 -8.96 -0.32
N ALA A 139 8.29 -8.64 -1.28
CA ALA A 139 7.74 -7.30 -1.46
C ALA A 139 6.88 -6.85 -0.28
N ASN A 140 6.07 -7.74 0.31
CA ASN A 140 5.28 -7.42 1.51
C ASN A 140 6.16 -7.15 2.73
N VAL A 141 7.24 -7.92 2.93
CA VAL A 141 8.20 -7.66 4.01
C VAL A 141 8.87 -6.29 3.81
N ALA A 142 9.34 -6.00 2.60
CA ALA A 142 9.94 -4.69 2.28
C ALA A 142 8.94 -3.54 2.48
N LEU A 143 7.68 -3.73 2.05
CA LEU A 143 6.61 -2.74 2.22
C LEU A 143 6.29 -2.51 3.70
N ALA A 144 6.21 -3.58 4.51
CA ALA A 144 5.96 -3.45 5.95
C ALA A 144 7.05 -2.64 6.66
N LEU A 145 8.33 -2.91 6.35
CA LEU A 145 9.46 -2.13 6.86
C LEU A 145 9.38 -0.66 6.41
N ALA A 146 9.08 -0.42 5.13
CA ALA A 146 8.96 0.93 4.60
C ALA A 146 7.79 1.71 5.26
N VAL A 147 6.65 1.06 5.49
CA VAL A 147 5.51 1.64 6.20
C VAL A 147 5.87 1.93 7.66
N ALA A 148 6.55 1.01 8.35
CA ALA A 148 6.99 1.23 9.73
C ALA A 148 7.96 2.43 9.83
N LEU A 149 8.93 2.53 8.92
CA LEU A 149 9.84 3.68 8.84
C LEU A 149 9.11 4.98 8.50
N HIS A 150 8.11 4.93 7.61
CA HIS A 150 7.28 6.09 7.29
C HIS A 150 6.55 6.62 8.53
N VAL A 151 5.87 5.74 9.26
CA VAL A 151 5.13 6.08 10.48
C VAL A 151 6.07 6.59 11.57
N ALA A 152 7.23 5.95 11.75
CA ALA A 152 8.25 6.39 12.70
C ALA A 152 8.79 7.80 12.37
N ALA A 153 9.03 8.09 11.09
CA ALA A 153 9.46 9.42 10.65
C ALA A 153 8.39 10.49 10.91
N VAL A 154 7.12 10.17 10.66
CA VAL A 154 5.99 11.08 10.99
C VAL A 154 5.93 11.32 12.49
N ALA A 155 5.98 10.27 13.32
CA ALA A 155 5.96 10.39 14.77
C ALA A 155 7.14 11.23 15.29
N MET A 156 8.35 11.00 14.77
CA MET A 156 9.54 11.79 15.13
C MET A 156 9.37 13.27 14.77
N HIS A 157 8.77 13.59 13.61
CA HIS A 157 8.51 14.97 13.24
C HIS A 157 7.42 15.63 14.11
N GLU A 158 6.38 14.91 14.49
CA GLU A 158 5.36 15.38 15.44
C GLU A 158 5.98 15.67 16.82
N PHE A 159 6.79 14.75 17.35
CA PHE A 159 7.50 14.95 18.63
C PHE A 159 8.51 16.10 18.57
N ALA A 160 9.11 16.35 17.40
CA ALA A 160 10.01 17.48 17.18
C ALA A 160 9.27 18.83 16.94
N GLY A 161 7.95 18.89 17.12
CA GLY A 161 7.15 20.10 16.97
C GLY A 161 6.88 20.53 15.52
N ARG A 162 7.23 19.70 14.53
CA ARG A 162 6.94 19.92 13.11
C ARG A 162 5.68 19.14 12.75
N SER A 163 4.52 19.76 12.91
CA SER A 163 3.22 19.11 12.65
C SER A 163 2.99 18.81 11.17
N VAL A 164 3.51 17.68 10.70
CA VAL A 164 3.35 17.17 9.32
C VAL A 164 1.94 16.58 9.14
N LEU A 165 1.39 15.99 10.19
CA LEU A 165 0.07 15.36 10.19
C LEU A 165 -1.04 16.37 9.90
N ARG A 166 -0.89 17.63 10.34
CA ARG A 166 -1.84 18.73 10.07
C ARG A 166 -2.06 19.02 8.59
N ARG A 167 -1.14 18.60 7.70
CA ARG A 167 -1.31 18.74 6.25
C ARG A 167 -2.13 17.61 5.62
N MET A 168 -2.33 16.52 6.36
CA MET A 168 -3.08 15.31 5.98
C MET A 168 -4.37 15.15 6.80
N LEU A 169 -4.73 16.12 7.63
CA LEU A 169 -6.04 16.21 8.28
C LEU A 169 -6.97 17.08 7.41
N PRO A 170 -8.26 16.70 7.28
CA PRO A 170 -9.26 17.50 6.55
C PRO A 170 -9.46 18.89 7.15
#